data_AF-A0A8K0RA14-F1
#
_entry.id   AF-A0A8K0RA14-F1
#
_cell.length_a   1.000
_cell.length_b   1.000
_cell.length_c   1.000
_cell.angle_alpha   90.00
_cell.angle_beta   90.00
_cell.angle_gamma   90.00
#
_symmetry.space_group_name_H-M   'P 1'
#
loop_
_entity.id
_entity.type
_entity.pdbx_description
1 polymer ?
#
loop_
_entity_poly.entity_id
_entity_poly.type
_entity_poly.pdbx_seq_one_letter_code
_entity_poly.pdbx_strand_id
1 'polypeptide(L)'
;MAPTSKMPNLPPPAPPNRTSSPELGSPSKIPQYNKSTGRPIRKSAGIVKKVAGYVDSGMLEEDDFEPLTSDLSEDDSEDEMNKRSRADKTKKKRKRSPSPPSPRLAPIIYNQELEPLTDDETSGAFHHNTPKKPPVTLQFNVPLGFHGPLFVKLDSTLLKDNEEGTRHEMQKVKTKKPRNSSPDPRGTAATVSSKSFADFPPELRNTIYRHVFVRNNQALQIPQYANGGGLSRSSQFLRTCKLVHNEGCSILYGENEFAFDRHAGTRSPFWDPKPKEIGYQDFLYFLKMIGPENIQYLRDIKIDFEDALPKFTPDLTTEHRRYINDEYLLNCLRILRDAKLRKMTMHFMGRRQLFKSDIKFLGYLEQIKVDEAIKITPHWPYQNKLNTWVWTGVKDVMVRKKKLYEKK
;
A
#
# COMPACT_ATOMS: atom_id res chain seq x y z
N MET A 1 -7.14 64.19 -68.03
CA MET A 1 -7.28 63.23 -66.92
C MET A 1 -8.68 62.64 -67.01
N ALA A 2 -8.78 61.40 -67.48
CA ALA A 2 -10.03 60.73 -67.80
C ALA A 2 -10.21 59.50 -66.88
N PRO A 3 -11.40 59.24 -66.33
CA PRO A 3 -11.66 58.06 -65.53
C PRO A 3 -12.02 56.87 -66.43
N THR A 4 -11.19 55.84 -66.44
CA THR A 4 -11.45 54.57 -67.14
C THR A 4 -12.26 53.60 -66.28
N SER A 5 -13.33 53.10 -66.88
CA SER A 5 -14.36 52.21 -66.34
C SER A 5 -13.85 50.83 -65.89
N LYS A 6 -14.36 50.35 -64.74
CA LYS A 6 -14.20 48.98 -64.23
C LYS A 6 -15.10 47.99 -64.99
N MET A 7 -14.53 46.87 -65.43
CA MET A 7 -15.27 45.68 -65.90
C MET A 7 -15.53 44.69 -64.74
N PRO A 8 -16.53 43.79 -64.86
CA PRO A 8 -17.00 42.92 -63.78
C PRO A 8 -16.18 41.63 -63.66
N ASN A 9 -15.84 41.25 -62.42
CA ASN A 9 -15.17 39.99 -62.10
C ASN A 9 -16.20 38.84 -61.94
N LEU A 10 -15.99 37.76 -62.70
CA LEU A 10 -16.75 36.51 -62.62
C LEU A 10 -16.35 35.68 -61.38
N PRO A 11 -17.27 34.92 -60.78
CA PRO A 11 -17.00 34.08 -59.63
C PRO A 11 -16.19 32.81 -59.98
N PRO A 12 -15.32 32.34 -59.06
CA PRO A 12 -14.53 31.13 -59.24
C PRO A 12 -15.37 29.84 -59.14
N PRO A 13 -14.92 28.74 -59.78
CA PRO A 13 -15.71 27.52 -59.97
C PRO A 13 -15.85 26.68 -58.70
N ALA A 14 -17.02 26.04 -58.56
CA ALA A 14 -17.33 25.12 -57.46
C ALA A 14 -16.53 23.81 -57.56
N PRO A 15 -16.02 23.25 -56.44
CA PRO A 15 -15.33 21.96 -56.45
C PRO A 15 -16.30 20.77 -56.56
N PRO A 16 -15.86 19.65 -57.16
CA PRO A 16 -16.71 18.54 -57.57
C PRO A 16 -17.14 17.61 -56.42
N ASN A 17 -18.40 17.15 -56.49
CA ASN A 17 -18.95 16.03 -55.74
C ASN A 17 -18.20 14.74 -56.09
N ARG A 18 -17.39 14.21 -55.16
CA ARG A 18 -16.83 12.85 -55.22
C ARG A 18 -17.70 11.90 -54.43
N THR A 19 -18.64 11.27 -55.11
CA THR A 19 -19.26 10.02 -54.69
C THR A 19 -18.29 8.85 -54.95
N SER A 20 -18.08 8.06 -53.90
CA SER A 20 -17.76 6.63 -53.87
C SER A 20 -16.74 6.05 -54.88
N SER A 21 -15.55 5.69 -54.38
CA SER A 21 -14.70 4.66 -54.98
C SER A 21 -14.86 3.34 -54.20
N PRO A 22 -15.00 2.15 -54.85
CA PRO A 22 -15.45 0.91 -54.19
C PRO A 22 -14.33 0.05 -53.59
N GLU A 23 -13.06 0.45 -53.66
CA GLU A 23 -11.93 -0.42 -53.24
C GLU A 23 -11.44 -0.20 -51.80
N LEU A 24 -12.16 0.59 -50.99
CA LEU A 24 -11.86 0.78 -49.56
C LEU A 24 -13.03 0.26 -48.72
N GLY A 25 -12.74 -0.77 -47.93
CA GLY A 25 -13.71 -1.52 -47.13
C GLY A 25 -14.66 -0.68 -46.27
N SER A 26 -15.79 -1.30 -45.94
CA SER A 26 -16.99 -0.74 -45.32
C SER A 26 -16.73 0.30 -44.20
N PRO A 27 -17.42 1.46 -44.21
CA PRO A 27 -17.16 2.59 -43.31
C PRO A 27 -17.87 2.43 -41.96
N SER A 28 -17.66 1.32 -41.24
CA SER A 28 -18.39 1.04 -39.98
C SER A 28 -17.62 1.39 -38.69
N LYS A 29 -16.49 2.10 -38.78
CA LYS A 29 -15.71 2.53 -37.60
C LYS A 29 -15.35 4.01 -37.66
N ILE A 30 -16.36 4.87 -37.74
CA ILE A 30 -16.17 6.30 -37.50
C ILE A 30 -16.12 6.49 -35.97
N PRO A 31 -15.01 7.00 -35.40
CA PRO A 31 -14.95 7.32 -33.98
C PRO A 31 -16.00 8.39 -33.65
N GLN A 32 -16.88 8.11 -32.68
CA GLN A 32 -17.85 9.09 -32.21
C GLN A 32 -17.15 10.12 -31.32
N TYR A 33 -17.26 11.39 -31.69
CA TYR A 33 -16.73 12.50 -30.90
C TYR A 33 -17.84 13.17 -30.10
N ASN A 34 -17.53 13.58 -28.87
CA ASN A 34 -18.45 14.34 -28.04
C ASN A 34 -18.62 15.76 -28.61
N LYS A 35 -19.85 16.15 -28.96
CA LYS A 35 -20.16 17.41 -29.67
C LYS A 35 -19.79 18.67 -28.89
N SER A 36 -19.72 18.62 -27.56
CA SER A 36 -19.36 19.79 -26.74
C SER A 36 -17.85 19.93 -26.48
N THR A 37 -17.09 18.84 -26.55
CA THR A 37 -15.66 18.82 -26.16
C THR A 37 -14.71 18.38 -27.27
N GLY A 38 -15.23 17.91 -28.41
CA GLY A 38 -14.45 17.48 -29.57
C GLY A 38 -13.60 16.21 -29.33
N ARG A 39 -13.78 15.51 -28.21
CA ARG A 39 -12.97 14.35 -27.84
C ARG A 39 -13.63 13.02 -28.22
N PRO A 40 -12.86 12.02 -28.70
CA PRO A 40 -13.40 10.72 -29.11
C PRO A 40 -13.84 9.88 -27.89
N ILE A 41 -15.07 9.36 -27.95
CA ILE A 41 -15.72 8.59 -26.88
C ILE A 41 -15.28 7.13 -26.96
N ARG A 42 -14.62 6.62 -25.90
CA ARG A 42 -14.24 5.19 -25.78
C ARG A 42 -15.36 4.40 -25.09
N LYS A 43 -15.88 3.36 -25.76
CA LYS A 43 -17.06 2.56 -25.34
C LYS A 43 -16.85 1.64 -24.11
N SER A 44 -15.78 1.78 -23.32
CA SER A 44 -15.47 0.82 -22.24
C SER A 44 -14.84 1.41 -20.97
N ALA A 45 -14.89 2.73 -20.77
CA ALA A 45 -14.41 3.34 -19.53
C ALA A 45 -15.49 3.26 -18.44
N GLY A 46 -15.21 2.59 -17.32
CA GLY A 46 -15.95 2.75 -16.05
C GLY A 46 -16.90 1.63 -15.62
N ILE A 47 -17.06 0.54 -16.38
CA ILE A 47 -17.92 -0.58 -15.96
C ILE A 47 -17.08 -1.57 -15.13
N VAL A 48 -17.08 -1.39 -13.80
CA VAL A 48 -16.55 -2.38 -12.86
C VAL A 48 -17.53 -3.55 -12.79
N LYS A 49 -17.23 -4.65 -13.46
CA LYS A 49 -17.94 -5.92 -13.26
C LYS A 49 -17.47 -6.53 -11.95
N LYS A 50 -18.37 -6.64 -10.96
CA LYS A 50 -18.16 -7.54 -9.83
C LYS A 50 -18.14 -8.97 -10.38
N VAL A 51 -17.06 -9.70 -10.14
CA VAL A 51 -16.90 -11.08 -10.61
C VAL A 51 -17.73 -11.98 -9.70
N ALA A 52 -18.73 -12.65 -10.26
CA ALA A 52 -19.48 -13.69 -9.57
C ALA A 52 -18.57 -14.92 -9.40
N GLY A 53 -18.50 -15.47 -8.17
CA GLY A 53 -17.79 -16.73 -7.88
C GLY A 53 -16.49 -16.62 -7.09
N TYR A 54 -16.14 -15.46 -6.51
CA TYR A 54 -15.02 -15.38 -5.58
C TYR A 54 -15.39 -16.03 -4.24
N VAL A 55 -14.68 -17.11 -3.88
CA VAL A 55 -14.76 -17.77 -2.57
C VAL A 55 -13.52 -17.38 -1.78
N ASP A 56 -13.76 -16.84 -0.59
CA ASP A 56 -12.73 -16.36 0.34
C ASP A 56 -11.92 -17.54 0.90
N SER A 57 -10.59 -17.40 0.96
CA SER A 57 -9.64 -18.47 1.30
C SER A 57 -9.67 -18.90 2.79
N GLY A 58 -10.70 -18.49 3.53
CA GLY A 58 -11.02 -19.03 4.87
C GLY A 58 -11.87 -20.30 4.84
N MET A 59 -12.15 -20.87 3.67
CA MET A 59 -13.03 -22.05 3.52
C MET A 59 -12.39 -23.26 2.81
N LEU A 60 -11.09 -23.23 2.48
CA LEU A 60 -10.41 -24.36 1.84
C LEU A 60 -9.17 -24.74 2.64
N GLU A 61 -9.38 -25.57 3.65
CA GLU A 61 -8.36 -26.47 4.19
C GLU A 61 -8.79 -27.91 3.87
N GLU A 62 -7.78 -28.78 3.72
CA GLU A 62 -7.81 -30.23 3.46
C GLU A 62 -7.89 -30.66 1.98
N ASP A 63 -6.72 -30.85 1.37
CA ASP A 63 -6.30 -32.22 0.99
C ASP A 63 -4.79 -32.28 0.66
N ASP A 64 -4.17 -33.33 1.18
CA ASP A 64 -2.74 -33.60 1.32
C ASP A 64 -1.94 -33.66 0.01
N PHE A 65 -0.73 -33.09 0.03
CA PHE A 65 0.31 -33.44 -0.95
C PHE A 65 1.70 -33.44 -0.31
N GLU A 66 2.21 -34.65 -0.06
CA GLU A 66 3.58 -34.91 0.39
C GLU A 66 4.60 -34.56 -0.73
N PRO A 67 5.72 -33.88 -0.42
CA PRO A 67 6.77 -33.65 -1.40
C PRO A 67 7.72 -34.85 -1.44
N LEU A 68 7.77 -35.53 -2.60
CA LEU A 68 8.83 -36.49 -2.90
C LEU A 68 10.19 -35.78 -2.94
N THR A 69 11.11 -36.28 -2.12
CA THR A 69 12.55 -36.08 -2.22
C THR A 69 13.07 -36.76 -3.50
N SER A 70 13.97 -36.10 -4.23
CA SER A 70 14.85 -36.77 -5.18
C SER A 70 16.23 -36.11 -5.17
N ASP A 71 17.15 -36.89 -4.61
CA ASP A 71 18.58 -36.69 -4.52
C ASP A 71 19.29 -36.88 -5.89
N LEU A 72 20.41 -36.16 -6.03
CA LEU A 72 21.64 -36.47 -6.79
C LEU A 72 21.65 -36.46 -8.34
N SER A 73 22.45 -35.57 -8.92
CA SER A 73 23.71 -35.94 -9.62
C SER A 73 24.51 -34.71 -10.06
N GLU A 74 25.79 -34.71 -9.68
CA GLU A 74 26.88 -33.93 -10.28
C GLU A 74 27.33 -34.65 -11.56
N ASP A 75 27.59 -33.91 -12.65
CA ASP A 75 28.58 -34.34 -13.63
C ASP A 75 29.19 -33.16 -14.40
N ASP A 76 30.51 -33.18 -14.46
CA ASP A 76 31.41 -32.28 -15.16
C ASP A 76 31.38 -32.59 -16.66
N SER A 77 31.44 -31.56 -17.51
CA SER A 77 32.09 -31.71 -18.82
C SER A 77 32.51 -30.35 -19.37
N GLU A 78 33.83 -30.20 -19.47
CA GLU A 78 34.54 -29.16 -20.20
C GLU A 78 34.34 -29.35 -21.70
N ASP A 79 33.82 -28.34 -22.40
CA ASP A 79 33.72 -28.36 -23.87
C ASP A 79 34.73 -27.39 -24.50
N GLU A 80 35.73 -28.00 -25.12
CA GLU A 80 36.78 -27.38 -25.91
C GLU A 80 36.33 -27.08 -27.35
N MET A 81 36.79 -25.92 -27.85
CA MET A 81 36.82 -25.40 -29.21
C MET A 81 36.23 -26.21 -30.38
N ASN A 82 35.33 -25.56 -31.13
CA ASN A 82 35.37 -25.62 -32.59
C ASN A 82 35.01 -24.28 -33.26
N LYS A 83 36.03 -23.62 -33.80
CA LYS A 83 35.92 -22.43 -34.67
C LYS A 83 35.39 -22.88 -36.03
N ARG A 84 34.18 -22.43 -36.40
CA ARG A 84 33.71 -22.45 -37.80
C ARG A 84 33.37 -21.04 -38.28
N SER A 85 34.24 -20.56 -39.15
CA SER A 85 34.15 -19.34 -39.92
C SER A 85 33.12 -19.42 -41.06
N ARG A 86 32.59 -18.23 -41.42
CA ARG A 86 31.85 -17.83 -42.64
C ARG A 86 30.34 -18.09 -42.68
N ALA A 87 29.56 -17.01 -42.53
CA ALA A 87 29.00 -16.29 -43.68
C ALA A 87 28.36 -14.97 -43.21
N ASP A 88 28.96 -13.84 -43.60
CA ASP A 88 28.39 -12.50 -43.43
C ASP A 88 27.10 -12.37 -44.25
N LYS A 89 25.96 -12.63 -43.61
CA LYS A 89 24.66 -12.13 -44.06
C LYS A 89 24.34 -10.91 -43.21
N THR A 90 24.60 -9.74 -43.77
CA THR A 90 24.13 -8.44 -43.26
C THR A 90 22.61 -8.39 -43.29
N LYS A 91 21.97 -9.04 -42.30
CA LYS A 91 20.54 -8.88 -42.02
C LYS A 91 20.35 -7.46 -41.51
N LYS A 92 19.76 -6.60 -42.34
CA LYS A 92 19.20 -5.30 -41.94
C LYS A 92 18.27 -5.54 -40.73
N LYS A 93 18.78 -5.29 -39.52
CA LYS A 93 17.99 -5.28 -38.29
C LYS A 93 16.89 -4.24 -38.48
N ARG A 94 15.62 -4.66 -38.50
CA ARG A 94 14.47 -3.75 -38.44
C ARG A 94 14.71 -2.80 -37.26
N LYS A 95 14.66 -1.49 -37.51
CA LYS A 95 14.69 -0.48 -36.44
C LYS A 95 13.49 -0.77 -35.54
N ARG A 96 13.72 -1.40 -34.38
CA ARG A 96 12.69 -1.54 -33.36
C ARG A 96 12.24 -0.13 -33.02
N SER A 97 10.93 0.13 -33.08
CA SER A 97 10.38 1.37 -32.55
C SER A 97 10.89 1.55 -31.12
N PRO A 98 11.39 2.74 -30.74
CA PRO A 98 11.87 2.97 -29.39
C PRO A 98 10.75 2.57 -28.43
N SER A 99 11.10 1.74 -27.45
CA SER A 99 10.17 1.36 -26.39
C SER A 99 9.55 2.64 -25.83
N PRO A 100 8.23 2.67 -25.58
CA PRO A 100 7.61 3.84 -24.98
C PRO A 100 8.39 4.21 -23.71
N PRO A 101 8.65 5.51 -23.46
CA PRO A 101 9.43 5.92 -22.31
C PRO A 101 8.78 5.34 -21.07
N SER A 102 9.58 4.59 -20.30
CA SER A 102 9.12 3.98 -19.06
C SER A 102 8.40 5.04 -18.24
N PRO A 103 7.18 4.79 -17.73
CA PRO A 103 6.46 5.76 -16.91
C PRO A 103 7.41 6.20 -15.80
N ARG A 104 7.78 7.49 -15.80
CA ARG A 104 8.71 8.04 -14.84
C ARG A 104 8.10 7.83 -13.45
N LEU A 105 8.69 6.94 -12.66
CA LEU A 105 8.32 6.78 -11.27
C LEU A 105 8.50 8.14 -10.59
N ALA A 106 7.56 8.50 -9.71
CA ALA A 106 7.72 9.70 -8.91
C ALA A 106 9.05 9.62 -8.13
N PRO A 107 9.81 10.73 -8.02
CA PRO A 107 11.05 10.73 -7.26
C PRO A 107 10.79 10.29 -5.83
N ILE A 108 11.67 9.44 -5.29
CA ILE A 108 11.59 8.95 -3.92
C ILE A 108 11.82 10.15 -2.99
N ILE A 109 10.80 10.52 -2.23
CA ILE A 109 10.90 11.59 -1.23
C ILE A 109 11.57 10.98 0.01
N TYR A 110 12.84 11.28 0.21
CA TYR A 110 13.62 10.76 1.35
C TYR A 110 13.31 11.46 2.68
N ASN A 111 12.73 12.66 2.63
CA ASN A 111 12.35 13.43 3.82
C ASN A 111 10.84 13.38 3.97
N GLN A 112 10.35 12.42 4.74
CA GLN A 112 8.92 12.25 4.95
C GLN A 112 8.47 13.21 6.05
N GLU A 113 7.60 14.16 5.70
CA GLU A 113 6.95 15.00 6.69
C GLU A 113 6.13 14.11 7.63
N LEU A 114 6.39 14.28 8.92
CA LEU A 114 5.62 13.64 9.97
C LEU A 114 4.28 14.35 10.05
N GLU A 115 3.21 13.56 10.04
CA GLU A 115 1.92 14.13 10.37
C GLU A 115 1.94 14.54 11.84
N PRO A 116 1.38 15.71 12.19
CA PRO A 116 1.29 16.11 13.58
C PRO A 116 0.54 15.02 14.36
N LEU A 117 1.07 14.66 15.53
CA LEU A 117 0.37 13.77 16.46
C LEU A 117 -0.80 14.54 17.07
N THR A 118 -1.91 14.63 16.34
CA THR A 118 -3.17 15.24 16.81
C THR A 118 -4.05 14.27 17.58
N ASP A 119 -3.62 13.01 17.72
CA ASP A 119 -4.38 12.01 18.45
C ASP A 119 -4.40 12.37 19.94
N ASP A 120 -5.59 12.30 20.53
CA ASP A 120 -5.83 12.52 21.95
C ASP A 120 -5.02 11.49 22.75
N GLU A 121 -3.88 11.93 23.32
CA GLU A 121 -2.96 11.11 24.13
C GLU A 121 -3.63 10.56 25.40
N THR A 122 -4.93 10.72 25.59
CA THR A 122 -5.66 10.47 26.84
C THR A 122 -6.31 9.07 26.90
N SER A 123 -6.05 8.18 25.94
CA SER A 123 -6.69 6.85 25.87
C SER A 123 -5.71 5.71 26.08
N GLY A 124 -5.64 5.19 27.30
CA GLY A 124 -4.90 3.96 27.66
C GLY A 124 -5.08 3.58 29.13
N ALA A 125 -4.86 2.32 29.50
CA ALA A 125 -5.04 1.84 30.88
C ALA A 125 -3.97 2.41 31.83
N PHE A 126 -2.85 2.88 31.29
CA PHE A 126 -1.82 3.62 32.04
C PHE A 126 -2.15 5.10 32.26
N HIS A 127 -3.16 5.65 31.57
CA HIS A 127 -3.72 6.96 31.86
C HIS A 127 -4.75 6.82 32.98
N HIS A 128 -4.31 6.90 34.24
CA HIS A 128 -5.23 6.90 35.37
C HIS A 128 -6.23 8.08 35.26
N ASN A 129 -7.52 7.74 35.12
CA ASN A 129 -8.69 8.49 35.61
C ASN A 129 -8.84 9.98 35.25
N THR A 130 -8.51 10.42 34.04
CA THR A 130 -9.12 11.66 33.54
C THR A 130 -10.41 11.30 32.80
N PRO A 131 -11.60 11.61 33.35
CA PRO A 131 -12.87 11.29 32.70
C PRO A 131 -12.90 11.95 31.32
N LYS A 132 -13.03 11.12 30.28
CA LYS A 132 -13.15 11.56 28.89
C LYS A 132 -14.36 12.48 28.78
N LYS A 133 -14.14 13.76 28.46
CA LYS A 133 -15.24 14.61 28.01
C LYS A 133 -15.68 14.11 26.62
N PRO A 134 -16.97 13.86 26.38
CA PRO A 134 -17.41 13.43 25.05
C PRO A 134 -17.04 14.49 24.00
N PRO A 135 -16.66 14.08 22.77
CA PRO A 135 -16.31 15.00 21.72
C PRO A 135 -17.50 15.90 21.37
N VAL A 136 -17.29 17.21 21.38
CA VAL A 136 -18.30 18.20 20.99
C VAL A 136 -18.39 18.24 19.47
N THR A 137 -19.52 17.84 18.91
CA THR A 137 -19.76 17.89 17.46
C THR A 137 -20.52 19.17 17.12
N LEU A 138 -19.91 20.03 16.29
CA LEU A 138 -20.53 21.25 15.79
C LEU A 138 -20.87 21.08 14.30
N GLN A 139 -22.14 21.17 13.95
CA GLN A 139 -22.59 21.10 12.55
C GLN A 139 -23.09 22.47 12.11
N PHE A 140 -22.50 23.00 11.03
CA PHE A 140 -22.90 24.27 10.42
C PHE A 140 -23.51 23.99 9.05
N ASN A 141 -24.80 24.28 8.87
CA ASN A 141 -25.45 24.23 7.57
C ASN A 141 -25.33 25.60 6.89
N VAL A 142 -24.29 25.79 6.08
CA VAL A 142 -24.05 27.05 5.36
C VAL A 142 -24.72 27.02 3.99
N PRO A 143 -25.63 27.96 3.67
CA PRO A 143 -26.34 27.98 2.39
C PRO A 143 -25.40 28.31 1.22
N LEU A 144 -25.71 27.76 0.03
CA LEU A 144 -25.01 28.07 -1.21
C LEU A 144 -25.12 29.57 -1.52
N GLY A 145 -23.97 30.26 -1.59
CA GLY A 145 -23.88 31.69 -1.89
C GLY A 145 -23.45 32.59 -0.72
N PHE A 146 -23.12 32.02 0.43
CA PHE A 146 -22.56 32.78 1.55
C PHE A 146 -21.09 33.17 1.28
N HIS A 147 -20.80 34.47 1.24
CA HIS A 147 -19.45 35.02 1.01
C HIS A 147 -18.90 35.85 2.18
N GLY A 148 -19.54 35.78 3.35
CA GLY A 148 -19.12 36.50 4.56
C GLY A 148 -18.25 35.66 5.51
N PRO A 149 -17.61 36.29 6.51
CA PRO A 149 -16.94 35.57 7.60
C PRO A 149 -17.97 34.92 8.54
N LEU A 150 -17.79 33.64 8.84
CA LEU A 150 -18.59 32.92 9.83
C LEU A 150 -18.00 33.14 11.22
N PHE A 151 -18.61 34.00 12.04
CA PHE A 151 -18.20 34.19 13.43
C PHE A 151 -18.99 33.27 14.35
N VAL A 152 -18.30 32.33 14.98
CA VAL A 152 -18.89 31.42 15.97
C VAL A 152 -18.39 31.83 17.35
N LYS A 153 -19.28 32.34 18.20
CA LYS A 153 -19.01 32.58 19.62
C LYS A 153 -19.65 31.46 20.42
N LEU A 154 -18.82 30.58 20.99
CA LEU A 154 -19.27 29.52 21.87
C LEU A 154 -19.12 30.00 23.31
N ASP A 155 -20.22 30.02 24.06
CA ASP A 155 -20.17 30.28 25.48
C ASP A 155 -19.82 28.97 26.22
N SER A 156 -18.85 29.03 27.13
CA SER A 156 -18.33 27.85 27.85
C SER A 156 -19.35 27.22 28.79
N THR A 157 -20.39 27.95 29.13
CA THR A 157 -21.52 27.54 29.97
C THR A 157 -22.44 26.56 29.22
N LEU A 158 -22.60 26.71 27.90
CA LEU A 158 -23.44 25.84 27.05
C LEU A 158 -22.83 24.45 26.79
N LEU A 159 -21.56 24.25 27.12
CA LEU A 159 -20.85 22.97 26.96
C LEU A 159 -20.96 22.05 28.19
N LYS A 160 -21.62 22.50 29.26
CA LYS A 160 -21.73 21.74 30.52
C LYS A 160 -23.00 20.89 30.59
N ASP A 161 -24.04 21.27 29.88
CA ASP A 161 -25.33 20.58 29.87
C ASP A 161 -25.46 19.80 28.56
N ASN A 162 -24.97 18.56 28.53
CA ASN A 162 -25.13 17.61 27.43
C ASN A 162 -26.60 17.12 27.34
N GLU A 163 -27.57 18.01 27.15
CA GLU A 163 -28.93 17.62 26.81
C GLU A 163 -29.02 17.39 25.30
N GLU A 164 -29.09 16.12 24.89
CA GLU A 164 -29.36 15.71 23.52
C GLU A 164 -30.75 16.17 23.10
N GLY A 165 -30.83 17.31 22.42
CA GLY A 165 -32.04 17.73 21.71
C GLY A 165 -32.45 16.69 20.66
N THR A 166 -33.74 16.36 20.63
CA THR A 166 -34.37 15.38 19.75
C THR A 166 -34.07 15.66 18.26
N ARG A 167 -33.37 14.72 17.62
CA ARG A 167 -33.07 14.76 16.18
C ARG A 167 -34.34 14.50 15.35
N HIS A 168 -34.70 15.43 14.48
CA HIS A 168 -35.71 15.19 13.45
C HIS A 168 -35.04 14.65 12.17
N GLU A 169 -35.37 13.40 11.85
CA GLU A 169 -34.91 12.67 10.67
C GLU A 169 -35.71 13.12 9.42
N MET A 170 -35.02 13.52 8.34
CA MET A 170 -35.66 13.77 7.05
C MET A 170 -35.62 12.53 6.15
N GLN A 171 -36.79 12.24 5.58
CA GLN A 171 -37.17 11.05 4.82
C GLN A 171 -36.27 10.63 3.65
N LYS A 172 -36.26 9.31 3.45
CA LYS A 172 -35.63 8.54 2.36
C LYS A 172 -36.12 8.93 0.97
N VAL A 173 -35.20 9.25 0.06
CA VAL A 173 -35.44 9.27 -1.39
C VAL A 173 -35.11 7.90 -1.98
N LYS A 174 -36.13 7.22 -2.53
CA LYS A 174 -36.01 5.93 -3.22
C LYS A 174 -35.37 6.11 -4.59
N THR A 175 -34.16 5.57 -4.80
CA THR A 175 -33.55 5.46 -6.13
C THR A 175 -33.82 4.09 -6.77
N LYS A 176 -34.13 4.14 -8.06
CA LYS A 176 -34.66 3.06 -8.90
C LYS A 176 -33.64 1.95 -9.21
N LYS A 177 -34.18 0.74 -9.30
CA LYS A 177 -33.57 -0.54 -9.71
C LYS A 177 -33.02 -0.48 -11.15
N PRO A 178 -31.73 -0.80 -11.41
CA PRO A 178 -31.27 -1.05 -12.77
C PRO A 178 -31.60 -2.49 -13.21
N ARG A 179 -32.17 -2.59 -14.41
CA ARG A 179 -32.49 -3.81 -15.17
C ARG A 179 -31.20 -4.37 -15.77
N ASN A 180 -30.73 -5.51 -15.27
CA ASN A 180 -29.65 -6.26 -15.90
C ASN A 180 -30.22 -7.03 -17.10
N SER A 181 -29.93 -6.56 -18.32
CA SER A 181 -30.00 -7.36 -19.53
C SER A 181 -28.64 -7.99 -19.79
N SER A 182 -28.54 -9.31 -19.68
CA SER A 182 -27.41 -10.11 -20.14
C SER A 182 -27.37 -10.13 -21.67
N PRO A 183 -26.21 -9.88 -22.31
CA PRO A 183 -25.99 -10.29 -23.69
C PRO A 183 -25.33 -11.68 -23.73
N ASP A 184 -25.90 -12.56 -24.56
CA ASP A 184 -25.32 -13.86 -24.93
C ASP A 184 -23.93 -13.70 -25.58
N PRO A 185 -22.97 -14.59 -25.27
CA PRO A 185 -21.71 -14.63 -25.98
C PRO A 185 -21.89 -15.33 -27.33
N ARG A 186 -21.78 -14.55 -28.42
CA ARG A 186 -21.56 -15.11 -29.76
C ARG A 186 -20.18 -15.76 -29.81
N GLY A 187 -20.16 -17.05 -30.13
CA GLY A 187 -18.94 -17.82 -30.37
C GLY A 187 -18.10 -17.21 -31.49
N THR A 188 -16.95 -16.67 -31.11
CA THR A 188 -15.85 -16.39 -32.03
C THR A 188 -14.88 -17.55 -32.00
N ALA A 189 -14.52 -18.02 -33.20
CA ALA A 189 -13.62 -19.13 -33.47
C ALA A 189 -12.35 -19.09 -32.59
N ALA A 190 -12.03 -20.25 -32.03
CA ALA A 190 -10.86 -20.49 -31.19
C ALA A 190 -9.57 -20.30 -32.00
N THR A 191 -9.06 -19.07 -32.04
CA THR A 191 -7.62 -18.88 -32.19
C THR A 191 -6.97 -19.44 -30.93
N VAL A 192 -6.13 -20.47 -31.07
CA VAL A 192 -5.33 -21.03 -29.98
C VAL A 192 -4.43 -19.92 -29.43
N SER A 193 -4.94 -19.15 -28.47
CA SER A 193 -4.16 -18.16 -27.74
C SER A 193 -3.20 -18.92 -26.85
N SER A 194 -1.91 -18.59 -26.94
CA SER A 194 -0.92 -19.08 -25.99
C SER A 194 -1.41 -18.79 -24.57
N LYS A 195 -1.57 -19.84 -23.75
CA LYS A 195 -1.99 -19.72 -22.35
C LYS A 195 -1.06 -18.74 -21.64
N SER A 196 -1.61 -17.65 -21.14
CA SER A 196 -0.92 -16.63 -20.36
C SER A 196 -1.07 -16.91 -18.86
N PHE A 197 -0.26 -16.25 -18.03
CA PHE A 197 -0.38 -16.36 -16.57
C PHE A 197 -1.79 -16.04 -16.05
N ALA A 198 -2.49 -15.10 -16.71
CA ALA A 198 -3.87 -14.73 -16.36
C ALA A 198 -4.90 -15.82 -16.71
N ASP A 199 -4.56 -16.77 -17.58
CA ASP A 199 -5.44 -17.87 -17.99
C ASP A 199 -5.36 -19.06 -17.03
N PHE A 200 -4.41 -19.07 -16.09
CA PHE A 200 -4.37 -20.08 -15.04
C PHE A 200 -5.53 -19.90 -14.04
N PRO A 201 -6.11 -21.00 -13.54
CA PRO A 201 -7.01 -21.00 -12.40
C PRO A 201 -6.41 -20.24 -11.20
N PRO A 202 -7.25 -19.59 -10.39
CA PRO A 202 -6.79 -18.82 -9.23
C PRO A 202 -6.01 -19.68 -8.23
N GLU A 203 -6.36 -20.97 -8.06
CA GLU A 203 -5.62 -21.88 -7.18
C GLU A 203 -4.16 -22.04 -7.61
N LEU A 204 -3.91 -22.29 -8.90
CA LEU A 204 -2.55 -22.40 -9.43
C LEU A 204 -1.79 -21.09 -9.32
N ARG A 205 -2.46 -19.95 -9.51
CA ARG A 205 -1.84 -18.64 -9.29
C ARG A 205 -1.44 -18.44 -7.83
N ASN A 206 -2.28 -18.85 -6.88
CA ASN A 206 -1.96 -18.80 -5.44
C ASN A 206 -0.74 -19.64 -5.09
N THR A 207 -0.62 -20.85 -5.65
CA THR A 207 0.58 -21.69 -5.48
C THR A 207 1.82 -20.98 -6.01
N ILE A 208 1.74 -20.37 -7.19
CA ILE A 208 2.84 -19.58 -7.76
C ILE A 208 3.18 -18.38 -6.86
N TYR A 209 2.18 -17.63 -6.38
CA TYR A 209 2.38 -16.51 -5.47
C TYR A 209 3.06 -16.95 -4.17
N ARG A 210 2.66 -18.08 -3.59
CA ARG A 210 3.31 -18.64 -2.40
C ARG A 210 4.77 -18.95 -2.64
N HIS A 211 5.10 -19.64 -3.73
CA HIS A 211 6.50 -19.93 -4.08
C HIS A 211 7.35 -18.67 -4.30
N VAL A 212 6.77 -17.59 -4.80
CA VAL A 212 7.49 -16.35 -5.10
C VAL A 212 7.62 -15.45 -3.86
N PHE A 213 6.56 -15.35 -3.06
CA PHE A 213 6.44 -14.37 -2.00
C PHE A 213 6.73 -14.90 -0.60
N VAL A 214 6.40 -16.17 -0.32
CA VAL A 214 6.49 -16.72 1.03
C VAL A 214 7.93 -17.17 1.30
N ARG A 215 8.47 -16.69 2.42
CA ARG A 215 9.80 -17.07 2.92
C ARG A 215 9.61 -18.01 4.08
N ASN A 216 9.78 -19.30 3.81
CA ASN A 216 9.73 -20.31 4.85
C ASN A 216 10.85 -20.03 5.88
N ASN A 217 10.47 -19.92 7.15
CA ASN A 217 11.38 -19.78 8.30
C ASN A 217 12.26 -18.52 8.35
N GLN A 218 12.01 -17.51 7.51
CA GLN A 218 12.77 -16.26 7.53
C GLN A 218 11.84 -15.05 7.51
N ALA A 219 11.91 -14.24 8.56
CA ALA A 219 11.21 -12.96 8.59
C ALA A 219 11.78 -11.99 7.55
N LEU A 220 10.89 -11.26 6.88
CA LEU A 220 11.24 -10.18 5.95
C LEU A 220 11.72 -8.98 6.76
N GLN A 221 13.02 -8.69 6.67
CA GLN A 221 13.66 -7.63 7.45
C GLN A 221 13.51 -6.25 6.80
N ILE A 222 13.12 -5.28 7.61
CA ILE A 222 13.06 -3.86 7.27
C ILE A 222 13.79 -3.11 8.39
N PRO A 223 14.91 -2.42 8.09
CA PRO A 223 15.48 -2.20 6.77
C PRO A 223 16.13 -3.43 6.12
N GLN A 224 16.29 -3.40 4.80
CA GLN A 224 16.94 -4.48 4.07
C GLN A 224 18.47 -4.38 4.19
N TYR A 225 19.10 -5.40 4.76
CA TYR A 225 20.56 -5.55 4.78
C TYR A 225 21.05 -6.30 3.53
N ALA A 226 22.33 -6.10 3.14
CA ALA A 226 22.90 -6.64 1.90
C ALA A 226 22.76 -8.17 1.75
N ASN A 227 22.78 -8.90 2.86
CA ASN A 227 22.63 -10.36 2.90
C ASN A 227 21.24 -10.81 3.41
N GLY A 228 20.33 -9.87 3.65
CA GLY A 228 18.98 -10.14 4.16
C GLY A 228 18.01 -10.54 3.06
N GLY A 229 17.09 -11.45 3.39
CA GLY A 229 15.96 -11.82 2.53
C GLY A 229 14.99 -10.65 2.37
N GLY A 230 15.26 -9.76 1.41
CA GLY A 230 14.47 -8.54 1.23
C GLY A 230 13.28 -8.65 0.29
N LEU A 231 12.54 -7.55 0.20
CA LEU A 231 11.32 -7.40 -0.59
C LEU A 231 11.58 -7.04 -2.07
N SER A 232 12.83 -6.95 -2.53
CA SER A 232 13.16 -6.45 -3.87
C SER A 232 12.53 -7.29 -4.99
N ARG A 233 12.63 -8.62 -4.92
CA ARG A 233 12.03 -9.53 -5.91
C ARG A 233 10.49 -9.51 -5.84
N SER A 234 9.94 -9.57 -4.63
CA SER A 234 8.50 -9.54 -4.40
C SER A 234 7.86 -8.24 -4.90
N SER A 235 8.47 -7.10 -4.58
CA SER A 235 8.02 -5.79 -5.03
C SER A 235 8.14 -5.59 -6.55
N GLN A 236 9.18 -6.14 -7.18
CA GLN A 236 9.29 -6.16 -8.64
C GLN A 236 8.15 -6.96 -9.27
N PHE A 237 7.82 -8.13 -8.73
CA PHE A 237 6.75 -8.95 -9.27
C PHE A 237 5.37 -8.31 -9.09
N LEU A 238 5.08 -7.72 -7.92
CA LEU A 238 3.84 -6.98 -7.66
C LEU A 238 3.66 -5.77 -8.60
N ARG A 239 4.75 -5.17 -9.09
CA ARG A 239 4.71 -4.03 -10.04
C ARG A 239 4.39 -4.43 -11.47
N THR A 240 4.38 -5.72 -11.81
CA THR A 240 4.21 -6.18 -13.19
C THR A 240 2.81 -5.92 -13.74
N CYS A 241 1.75 -6.28 -13.01
CA CYS A 241 0.37 -6.06 -13.42
C CYS A 241 -0.58 -5.94 -12.21
N LYS A 242 -1.75 -5.31 -12.44
CA LYS A 242 -2.76 -5.10 -11.40
C LYS A 242 -3.34 -6.40 -10.84
N LEU A 243 -3.42 -7.44 -11.67
CA LEU A 243 -3.93 -8.74 -11.25
C LEU A 243 -2.99 -9.35 -10.20
N VAL A 244 -1.69 -9.41 -10.49
CA VAL A 244 -0.66 -9.90 -9.56
C VAL A 244 -0.60 -9.02 -8.31
N HIS A 245 -0.73 -7.70 -8.45
CA HIS A 245 -0.78 -6.80 -7.30
C HIS A 245 -1.94 -7.14 -6.36
N ASN A 246 -3.16 -7.24 -6.88
CA ASN A 246 -4.35 -7.41 -6.06
C ASN A 246 -4.42 -8.80 -5.41
N GLU A 247 -4.02 -9.84 -6.13
CA GLU A 247 -4.02 -11.22 -5.59
C GLU A 247 -2.79 -11.48 -4.72
N GLY A 248 -1.62 -10.97 -5.11
CA GLY A 248 -0.35 -11.26 -4.45
C GLY A 248 -0.12 -10.53 -3.13
N CYS A 249 -0.72 -9.34 -2.94
CA CYS A 249 -0.54 -8.55 -1.72
C CYS A 249 -1.05 -9.29 -0.48
N SER A 250 -2.20 -9.98 -0.57
CA SER A 250 -2.75 -10.73 0.58
C SER A 250 -1.82 -11.86 1.01
N ILE A 251 -1.18 -12.55 0.06
CA ILE A 251 -0.23 -13.64 0.32
C ILE A 251 1.09 -13.07 0.87
N LEU A 252 1.66 -12.05 0.21
CA LEU A 252 2.93 -11.46 0.63
C LEU A 252 2.85 -10.91 2.06
N TYR A 253 1.82 -10.13 2.38
CA TYR A 253 1.71 -9.49 3.69
C TYR A 253 1.06 -10.39 4.75
N GLY A 254 0.23 -11.35 4.33
CA GLY A 254 -0.53 -12.20 5.24
C GLY A 254 0.13 -13.50 5.66
N GLU A 255 1.00 -14.07 4.83
CA GLU A 255 1.65 -15.35 5.14
C GLU A 255 3.09 -15.21 5.64
N ASN A 256 3.72 -14.04 5.47
CA ASN A 256 5.08 -13.77 5.95
C ASN A 256 5.10 -13.07 7.31
N GLU A 257 6.18 -13.31 8.06
CA GLU A 257 6.55 -12.52 9.22
C GLU A 257 7.40 -11.32 8.79
N PHE A 258 7.10 -10.13 9.32
CA PHE A 258 7.89 -8.91 9.06
C PHE A 258 8.65 -8.50 10.31
N ALA A 259 9.98 -8.39 10.19
CA ALA A 259 10.84 -7.92 11.27
C ALA A 259 11.25 -6.46 11.03
N PHE A 260 10.97 -5.61 12.01
CA PHE A 260 11.25 -4.18 11.98
C PHE A 260 12.32 -3.83 13.00
N ASP A 261 13.47 -3.39 12.47
CA ASP A 261 14.64 -3.04 13.27
C ASP A 261 14.98 -1.56 13.06
N ARG A 262 15.71 -0.97 14.02
CA ARG A 262 16.21 0.39 13.87
C ARG A 262 17.33 0.43 12.84
N HIS A 263 17.23 1.30 11.83
CA HIS A 263 18.31 1.51 10.89
C HIS A 263 19.43 2.36 11.51
N ALA A 264 20.54 1.74 11.90
CA ALA A 264 21.68 2.39 12.53
C ALA A 264 22.51 3.31 11.60
N GLY A 265 22.38 3.16 10.28
CA GLY A 265 23.07 4.04 9.33
C GLY A 265 22.47 5.45 9.30
N THR A 266 23.20 6.36 8.64
CA THR A 266 22.81 7.76 8.50
C THR A 266 22.43 8.08 7.06
N ARG A 267 21.48 9.01 6.88
CA ARG A 267 21.06 9.54 5.58
C ARG A 267 20.82 11.02 5.75
N SER A 268 21.37 11.82 4.85
CA SER A 268 21.18 13.26 4.88
C SER A 268 21.38 13.83 3.49
N PRO A 269 20.62 14.87 3.11
CA PRO A 269 20.88 15.61 1.88
C PRO A 269 22.31 16.14 1.85
N PHE A 270 22.87 16.31 0.65
CA PHE A 270 24.25 16.77 0.49
C PHE A 270 24.51 18.18 1.08
N TRP A 271 23.46 18.97 1.31
CA TRP A 271 23.55 20.33 1.88
C TRP A 271 23.45 20.35 3.41
N ASP A 272 23.05 19.26 4.04
CA ASP A 272 22.96 19.19 5.49
C ASP A 272 24.35 18.85 6.06
N PRO A 273 24.91 19.67 6.97
CA PRO A 273 26.27 19.50 7.45
C PRO A 273 26.45 18.31 8.40
N LYS A 274 25.36 17.85 9.02
CA LYS A 274 25.36 16.76 9.99
C LYS A 274 24.49 15.61 9.48
N PRO A 275 25.06 14.43 9.21
CA PRO A 275 24.29 13.29 8.78
C PRO A 275 23.39 12.82 9.92
N LYS A 276 22.09 12.70 9.66
CA LYS A 276 21.09 12.24 10.63
C LYS A 276 20.93 10.72 10.55
N GLU A 277 20.74 10.08 11.69
CA GLU A 277 20.39 8.66 11.74
C GLU A 277 19.02 8.42 11.09
N ILE A 278 18.88 7.31 10.37
CA ILE A 278 17.60 6.94 9.71
C ILE A 278 16.59 6.44 10.75
N GLY A 279 17.04 5.66 11.74
CA GLY A 279 16.18 5.17 12.81
C GLY A 279 15.03 4.30 12.29
N TYR A 280 13.79 4.61 12.68
CA TYR A 280 12.59 3.89 12.23
C TYR A 280 11.94 4.49 10.97
N GLN A 281 12.63 5.39 10.28
CA GLN A 281 12.06 6.04 9.10
C GLN A 281 11.74 5.05 7.97
N ASP A 282 12.59 4.04 7.73
CA ASP A 282 12.33 3.03 6.70
C ASP A 282 11.14 2.12 7.08
N PHE A 283 10.90 1.89 8.38
CA PHE A 283 9.70 1.22 8.86
C PHE A 283 8.45 2.07 8.56
N LEU A 284 8.47 3.36 8.90
CA LEU A 284 7.34 4.26 8.61
C LEU A 284 7.08 4.34 7.10
N TYR A 285 8.15 4.46 6.32
CA TYR A 285 8.07 4.52 4.86
C TYR A 285 7.43 3.24 4.30
N PHE A 286 7.83 2.07 4.80
CA PHE A 286 7.20 0.81 4.41
C PHE A 286 5.70 0.82 4.67
N LEU A 287 5.26 1.15 5.90
CA LEU A 287 3.85 1.17 6.26
C LEU A 287 3.04 2.15 5.38
N LYS A 288 3.57 3.35 5.14
CA LYS A 288 2.92 4.34 4.26
C LYS A 288 2.91 3.90 2.79
N MET A 289 3.97 3.24 2.33
CA MET A 289 4.09 2.77 0.94
C MET A 289 3.11 1.64 0.64
N ILE A 290 2.95 0.66 1.55
CA ILE A 290 1.98 -0.43 1.33
C ILE A 290 0.54 0.11 1.41
N GLY A 291 0.30 1.15 2.21
CA GLY A 291 -0.99 1.80 2.33
C GLY A 291 -1.97 1.06 3.25
N PRO A 292 -3.08 1.73 3.64
CA PRO A 292 -3.99 1.26 4.69
C PRO A 292 -4.72 -0.05 4.32
N GLU A 293 -4.99 -0.29 3.05
CA GLU A 293 -5.61 -1.54 2.58
C GLU A 293 -4.69 -2.74 2.85
N ASN A 294 -3.40 -2.60 2.55
CA ASN A 294 -2.43 -3.69 2.70
C ASN A 294 -1.99 -3.90 4.14
N ILE A 295 -2.01 -2.85 4.98
CA ILE A 295 -1.74 -2.96 6.42
C ILE A 295 -2.70 -3.95 7.09
N GLN A 296 -3.95 -4.05 6.61
CA GLN A 296 -4.92 -5.02 7.14
C GLN A 296 -4.55 -6.48 6.86
N TYR A 297 -3.67 -6.73 5.89
CA TYR A 297 -3.18 -8.08 5.60
C TYR A 297 -2.04 -8.50 6.51
N LEU A 298 -1.32 -7.58 7.16
CA LEU A 298 -0.25 -7.94 8.10
C LEU A 298 -0.80 -8.83 9.22
N ARG A 299 -0.21 -10.02 9.37
CA ARG A 299 -0.58 -10.99 10.40
C ARG A 299 0.48 -11.06 11.49
N ASP A 300 1.73 -11.29 11.10
CA ASP A 300 2.81 -11.55 12.03
C ASP A 300 3.89 -10.50 11.89
N ILE A 301 4.20 -9.81 12.98
CA ILE A 301 5.24 -8.79 13.02
C ILE A 301 6.17 -9.01 14.21
N LYS A 302 7.44 -8.66 14.01
CA LYS A 302 8.46 -8.56 15.04
C LYS A 302 8.97 -7.12 15.05
N ILE A 303 9.06 -6.50 16.21
CA ILE A 303 9.61 -5.16 16.37
C ILE A 303 10.71 -5.17 17.42
N ASP A 304 11.88 -4.69 17.02
CA ASP A 304 13.02 -4.50 17.90
C ASP A 304 13.11 -3.01 18.29
N PHE A 305 12.90 -2.74 19.57
CA PHE A 305 12.88 -1.41 20.18
C PHE A 305 14.28 -1.04 20.70
N GLU A 306 15.02 -0.27 19.90
CA GLU A 306 16.42 0.10 20.11
C GLU A 306 16.62 1.61 20.21
N ASP A 307 17.51 2.03 21.10
CA ASP A 307 17.88 3.44 21.27
C ASP A 307 18.85 3.90 20.17
N ALA A 308 18.73 5.16 19.76
CA ALA A 308 19.64 5.83 18.84
C ALA A 308 21.10 5.77 19.32
N LEU A 309 22.03 5.30 18.49
CA LEU A 309 23.44 5.17 18.88
C LEU A 309 24.09 6.56 19.08
N PRO A 310 24.91 6.77 20.14
CA PRO A 310 25.50 8.08 20.41
C PRO A 310 26.42 8.57 19.28
N LYS A 311 27.07 7.63 18.58
CA LYS A 311 27.94 7.90 17.44
C LYS A 311 27.22 8.61 16.30
N PHE A 312 25.94 8.32 16.08
CA PHE A 312 25.15 8.85 14.97
C PHE A 312 24.21 9.99 15.38
N THR A 313 24.11 10.27 16.68
CA THR A 313 23.27 11.33 17.24
C THR A 313 24.01 12.09 18.36
N PRO A 314 25.20 12.66 18.09
CA PRO A 314 26.02 13.28 19.14
C PRO A 314 25.31 14.44 19.85
N ASP A 315 24.47 15.18 19.12
CA ASP A 315 23.75 16.35 19.62
C ASP A 315 22.56 16.01 20.54
N LEU A 316 22.10 14.76 20.55
CA LEU A 316 20.96 14.34 21.37
C LEU A 316 21.40 13.95 22.79
N THR A 317 20.58 14.29 23.77
CA THR A 317 20.77 13.80 25.14
C THR A 317 20.47 12.29 25.23
N THR A 318 20.93 11.63 26.28
CA THR A 318 20.65 10.20 26.51
C THR A 318 19.15 9.89 26.53
N GLU A 319 18.32 10.83 27.00
CA GLU A 319 16.86 10.64 27.04
C GLU A 319 16.23 10.79 25.66
N HIS A 320 16.63 11.79 24.87
CA HIS A 320 16.11 11.98 23.50
C HIS A 320 16.54 10.87 22.53
N ARG A 321 17.59 10.11 22.86
CA ARG A 321 17.98 8.92 22.09
C ARG A 321 17.12 7.70 22.35
N ARG A 322 16.27 7.71 23.39
CA ARG A 322 15.44 6.54 23.71
C ARG A 322 14.40 6.30 22.61
N TYR A 323 14.16 5.04 22.26
CA TYR A 323 13.14 4.69 21.26
C TYR A 323 11.74 5.21 21.63
N ILE A 324 11.44 5.37 22.93
CA ILE A 324 10.15 5.90 23.40
C ILE A 324 9.88 7.33 22.93
N ASN A 325 10.92 8.07 22.58
CA ASN A 325 10.88 9.45 22.13
C ASN A 325 11.06 9.56 20.60
N ASP A 326 11.18 8.42 19.89
CA ASP A 326 11.34 8.41 18.44
C ASP A 326 10.00 8.64 17.74
N GLU A 327 9.84 9.81 17.12
CA GLU A 327 8.61 10.23 16.47
C GLU A 327 8.21 9.34 15.28
N TYR A 328 9.18 8.75 14.58
CA TYR A 328 8.89 7.82 13.48
C TYR A 328 8.30 6.52 14.04
N LEU A 329 8.88 5.99 15.12
CA LEU A 329 8.36 4.79 15.78
C LEU A 329 6.95 5.00 16.32
N LEU A 330 6.69 6.11 17.01
CA LEU A 330 5.37 6.43 17.53
C LEU A 330 4.31 6.49 16.40
N ASN A 331 4.68 7.06 15.25
CA ASN A 331 3.82 7.06 14.07
C ASN A 331 3.61 5.65 13.49
N CYS A 332 4.62 4.78 13.48
CA CYS A 332 4.45 3.38 13.09
C CYS A 332 3.44 2.67 14.00
N LEU A 333 3.56 2.83 15.32
CA LEU A 333 2.63 2.23 16.28
C LEU A 333 1.20 2.77 16.08
N ARG A 334 1.05 4.07 15.80
CA ARG A 334 -0.24 4.69 15.47
C ARG A 334 -0.88 4.04 14.23
N ILE A 335 -0.11 3.81 13.17
CA ILE A 335 -0.61 3.15 11.95
C ILE A 335 -0.97 1.68 12.23
N LEU A 336 -0.18 0.99 13.04
CA LEU A 336 -0.41 -0.42 13.41
C LEU A 336 -1.66 -0.64 14.25
N ARG A 337 -2.23 0.41 14.88
CA ARG A 337 -3.52 0.33 15.57
C ARG A 337 -4.62 -0.24 14.69
N ASP A 338 -4.63 0.14 13.41
CA ASP A 338 -5.68 -0.24 12.47
C ASP A 338 -5.38 -1.60 11.79
N ALA A 339 -4.26 -2.24 12.12
CA ALA A 339 -3.85 -3.53 11.57
C ALA A 339 -4.58 -4.70 12.27
N LYS A 340 -4.89 -5.74 11.49
CA LYS A 340 -5.52 -6.97 11.99
C LYS A 340 -4.47 -8.04 12.30
N LEU A 341 -3.56 -7.70 13.21
CA LEU A 341 -2.44 -8.56 13.58
C LEU A 341 -2.93 -9.84 14.29
N ARG A 342 -2.25 -10.94 14.00
CA ARG A 342 -2.36 -12.23 14.68
C ARG A 342 -1.32 -12.29 15.79
N LYS A 343 -0.04 -12.19 15.44
CA LYS A 343 1.08 -12.29 16.38
C LYS A 343 1.95 -11.04 16.32
N MET A 344 2.25 -10.48 17.49
CA MET A 344 3.20 -9.39 17.63
C MET A 344 4.31 -9.80 18.59
N THR A 345 5.51 -9.89 18.05
CA THR A 345 6.73 -10.21 18.79
C THR A 345 7.47 -8.92 19.08
N MET A 346 7.77 -8.66 20.35
CA MET A 346 8.40 -7.42 20.80
C MET A 346 9.72 -7.70 21.51
N HIS A 347 10.74 -6.94 21.14
CA HIS A 347 12.06 -7.05 21.72
C HIS A 347 12.49 -5.69 22.25
N PHE A 348 12.75 -5.58 23.55
CA PHE A 348 13.08 -4.31 24.19
C PHE A 348 14.59 -4.24 24.45
N MET A 349 15.30 -3.51 23.59
CA MET A 349 16.76 -3.42 23.56
C MET A 349 17.30 -2.03 23.93
N GLY A 350 16.43 -1.15 24.46
CA GLY A 350 16.84 0.15 24.98
C GLY A 350 17.85 0.06 26.13
N ARG A 351 18.63 1.13 26.35
CA ARG A 351 19.63 1.18 27.43
C ARG A 351 18.98 1.24 28.79
N ARG A 352 17.91 2.05 28.91
CA ARG A 352 17.10 2.19 30.13
C ARG A 352 15.93 1.22 30.11
N GLN A 353 15.44 0.88 31.30
CA GLN A 353 14.22 0.08 31.43
C GLN A 353 13.00 0.94 31.05
N LEU A 354 11.97 0.30 30.48
CA LEU A 354 10.66 0.89 30.25
C LEU A 354 9.88 0.87 31.58
N PHE A 355 9.42 2.03 32.01
CA PHE A 355 8.67 2.20 33.25
C PHE A 355 7.20 2.50 32.97
N LYS A 356 6.34 2.28 33.97
CA LYS A 356 4.91 2.63 33.91
C LYS A 356 4.68 4.13 33.62
N SER A 357 5.65 4.98 33.99
CA SER A 357 5.65 6.41 33.72
C SER A 357 5.90 6.79 32.26
N ASP A 358 6.34 5.86 31.40
CA ASP A 358 6.54 6.07 29.97
C ASP A 358 5.18 6.00 29.23
N ILE A 359 4.21 6.78 29.72
CA ILE A 359 2.78 6.63 29.44
C ILE A 359 2.50 6.81 27.95
N LYS A 360 3.12 7.79 27.30
CA LYS A 360 2.91 8.08 25.86
C LYS A 360 3.20 6.87 24.99
N PHE A 361 4.35 6.25 25.16
CA PHE A 361 4.75 5.07 24.39
C PHE A 361 3.86 3.86 24.71
N LEU A 362 3.58 3.63 25.99
CA LEU A 362 2.71 2.54 26.43
C LEU A 362 1.28 2.69 25.88
N GLY A 363 0.74 3.91 25.86
CA GLY A 363 -0.59 4.21 25.33
C GLY A 363 -0.73 3.85 23.85
N TYR A 364 0.31 4.08 23.03
CA TYR A 364 0.29 3.64 21.63
C TYR A 364 0.36 2.12 21.50
N LEU A 365 1.15 1.43 22.33
CA LEU A 365 1.18 -0.03 22.32
C LEU A 365 -0.17 -0.64 22.71
N GLU A 366 -0.83 -0.10 23.74
CA GLU A 366 -2.13 -0.57 24.21
C GLU A 366 -3.25 -0.48 23.17
N GLN A 367 -3.15 0.49 22.25
CA GLN A 367 -4.10 0.68 21.17
C GLN A 367 -4.01 -0.44 20.13
N ILE A 368 -2.85 -1.07 19.97
CA ILE A 368 -2.66 -2.18 19.04
C ILE A 368 -3.29 -3.45 19.60
N LYS A 369 -4.18 -4.08 18.82
CA LYS A 369 -4.85 -5.33 19.20
C LYS A 369 -4.31 -6.51 18.43
N VAL A 370 -3.91 -7.57 19.13
CA VAL A 370 -3.32 -8.81 18.58
C VAL A 370 -3.98 -10.05 19.18
N ASP A 371 -3.85 -11.20 18.54
CA ASP A 371 -4.31 -12.47 19.14
C ASP A 371 -3.26 -13.08 20.07
N GLU A 372 -1.98 -12.80 19.79
CA GLU A 372 -0.84 -13.22 20.60
C GLU A 372 0.22 -12.10 20.67
N ALA A 373 0.60 -11.74 21.89
CA ALA A 373 1.71 -10.84 22.16
C ALA A 373 2.85 -11.62 22.83
N ILE A 374 4.02 -11.62 22.21
CA ILE A 374 5.21 -12.33 22.70
C ILE A 374 6.30 -11.29 23.01
N LYS A 375 6.88 -11.39 24.21
CA LYS A 375 8.09 -10.66 24.57
C LYS A 375 9.27 -11.58 24.33
N ILE A 376 10.21 -11.16 23.48
CA ILE A 376 11.51 -11.82 23.38
C ILE A 376 12.34 -11.40 24.59
N THR A 377 12.74 -12.39 25.38
CA THR A 377 13.72 -12.19 26.44
C THR A 377 15.11 -12.26 25.82
N PRO A 378 15.95 -11.22 25.98
CA PRO A 378 17.32 -11.27 25.49
C PRO A 378 18.08 -12.44 26.14
N HIS A 379 19.00 -13.05 25.40
CA HIS A 379 19.78 -14.20 25.86
C HIS A 379 20.65 -13.86 27.09
N TRP A 380 20.95 -12.58 27.32
CA TRP A 380 21.75 -12.13 28.45
C TRP A 380 20.89 -11.82 29.69
N PRO A 381 21.17 -12.45 30.86
CA PRO A 381 20.28 -12.45 32.03
C PRO A 381 20.03 -11.07 32.67
N TYR A 382 20.88 -10.06 32.38
CA TYR A 382 20.77 -8.71 32.94
C TYR A 382 20.09 -7.69 32.01
N GLN A 383 19.49 -8.15 30.90
CA GLN A 383 18.89 -7.28 29.89
C GLN A 383 17.36 -7.26 29.92
N ASN A 384 16.70 -7.65 31.02
CA ASN A 384 15.27 -7.40 31.17
C ASN A 384 15.00 -5.89 31.22
N LYS A 385 14.76 -5.29 30.05
CA LYS A 385 14.45 -3.87 29.87
C LYS A 385 12.98 -3.54 30.10
N LEU A 386 12.15 -4.55 30.32
CA LEU A 386 10.73 -4.39 30.61
C LEU A 386 10.38 -5.19 31.86
N ASN A 387 9.96 -4.48 32.91
CA ASN A 387 9.47 -5.08 34.15
C ASN A 387 8.24 -5.98 33.84
N THR A 388 8.20 -7.16 34.45
CA THR A 388 7.14 -8.16 34.28
C THR A 388 5.75 -7.58 34.50
N TRP A 389 5.55 -6.71 35.50
CA TRP A 389 4.22 -6.11 35.73
C TRP A 389 3.78 -5.22 34.55
N VAL A 390 4.71 -4.50 33.91
CA VAL A 390 4.39 -3.57 32.82
C VAL A 390 4.03 -4.42 31.61
N TRP A 391 4.82 -5.46 31.35
CA TRP A 391 4.55 -6.41 30.30
C TRP A 391 3.18 -7.09 30.47
N THR A 392 2.84 -7.58 31.67
CA THR A 392 1.54 -8.20 31.92
C THR A 392 0.41 -7.22 31.65
N GLY A 393 0.49 -5.98 32.17
CA GLY A 393 -0.53 -4.96 31.91
C GLY A 393 -0.70 -4.63 30.41
N VAL A 394 0.42 -4.44 29.70
CA VAL A 394 0.41 -4.21 28.24
C VAL A 394 -0.19 -5.41 27.50
N LYS A 395 0.25 -6.63 27.85
CA LYS A 395 -0.22 -7.88 27.22
C LYS A 395 -1.72 -8.08 27.41
N ASP A 396 -2.23 -7.85 28.61
CA ASP A 396 -3.66 -8.02 28.93
C ASP A 396 -4.54 -7.06 28.15
N VAL A 397 -4.06 -5.84 27.86
CA VAL A 397 -4.78 -4.84 27.08
C VAL A 397 -4.64 -5.10 25.57
N MET A 398 -3.46 -5.49 25.10
CA MET A 398 -3.18 -5.73 23.67
C MET A 398 -3.84 -7.00 23.15
N VAL A 399 -3.92 -8.07 23.96
CA VAL A 399 -4.45 -9.36 23.52
C VAL A 399 -5.98 -9.32 23.44
N ARG A 400 -6.53 -9.68 22.28
CA ARG A 400 -7.98 -9.76 22.09
C ARG A 400 -8.57 -10.90 22.91
N LYS A 401 -9.68 -10.63 23.59
CA LYS A 401 -10.45 -11.67 24.31
C LYS A 401 -10.98 -12.75 23.37
N LYS A 402 -11.49 -12.35 22.20
CA LYS A 402 -11.89 -13.23 21.11
C LYS A 402 -10.83 -13.15 20.02
N LYS A 403 -10.16 -14.28 19.75
CA LYS A 403 -9.16 -14.37 18.69
C LYS A 403 -9.81 -14.17 17.33
N LEU A 404 -9.10 -13.47 16.45
CA LEU A 404 -9.53 -13.23 15.08
C LEU A 404 -9.13 -14.38 14.15
N TYR A 405 -8.00 -15.02 14.44
CA TYR A 405 -7.47 -16.15 13.68
C TYR A 405 -7.45 -17.42 14.52
N GLU A 406 -7.68 -18.54 13.85
CA GLU A 406 -7.49 -19.87 14.43
C GLU A 406 -6.00 -20.16 14.60
N LYS A 407 -5.67 -21.04 15.55
CA LYS A 407 -4.28 -21.48 15.72
C LYS A 407 -3.92 -22.36 14.52
N LYS A 408 -2.88 -21.96 13.80
CA LYS A 408 -2.20 -22.82 12.83
C LYS A 408 -1.50 -23.97 13.53
#